data_AF-A0A2V9K572-F1
#
_entry.id   AF-A0A2V9K572-F1
#
_cell.length_a   1.000
_cell.length_b   1.000
_cell.length_c   1.000
_cell.angle_alpha   90.00
_cell.angle_beta   90.00
_cell.angle_gamma   90.00
#
_symmetry.space_group_name_H-M   'P 1'
#
loop_
_entity.id
_entity.type
_entity.pdbx_description
1 polymer ?
#
loop_
_entity_poly.entity_id
_entity_poly.type
_entity_poly.pdbx_seq_one_letter_code
_entity_poly.pdbx_strand_id
1 'polypeptide(L)'
;MLSPKDSPRGKLLSQYVCARVTRMDNVDVGLFDRDWNNTIYFFMLNEDEAIYLRYGGRDSASPDSYLDLGSLELALQQGLELDRSYREGGSKKAERPKPLFPREIPLLVERTLARHACVECHLIADYQNIHRERDGTLDKLKHLYRSPDIKTLGIYLDVPKGLVVKDARDAVAAAGMKPGDRITALAGLPVWTFGDLQYQYDKVDRRAERLRLTVDRSGESSELSVALPERWWWTDLTFRQSTVEPRVYFESRPLVESEKRRRGLRPDGFASEVTHVDEFAKMMKTHELRVGDIVVGVDGVERDELANSAELFIKLRKTAGDSVTLEVLREGGRIRMPLKTYRMSFRK
;
A
#
# COMPACT_ATOMS: atom_id res chain seq x y z
N MET A 1 28.20 2.39 8.22
CA MET A 1 28.25 3.38 7.13
C MET A 1 27.60 2.73 5.92
N LEU A 2 26.59 3.35 5.28
CA LEU A 2 25.81 2.71 4.20
C LEU A 2 26.67 2.35 2.98
N SER A 3 27.83 2.98 2.79
CA SER A 3 28.77 2.73 1.70
C SER A 3 30.18 3.19 2.06
N PRO A 4 31.24 2.64 1.40
CA PRO A 4 32.61 3.15 1.53
C PRO A 4 32.69 4.62 1.12
N LYS A 5 33.49 5.43 1.83
CA LYS A 5 33.59 6.89 1.59
C LYS A 5 33.98 7.24 0.16
N ASP A 6 34.89 6.47 -0.44
CA ASP A 6 35.42 6.76 -1.79
C ASP A 6 34.54 6.26 -2.94
N SER A 7 33.46 5.51 -2.63
CA SER A 7 32.48 5.10 -3.64
C SER A 7 31.68 6.31 -4.17
N PRO A 8 31.09 6.24 -5.38
CA PRO A 8 30.24 7.32 -5.91
C PRO A 8 29.16 7.76 -4.91
N ARG A 9 28.38 6.81 -4.39
CA ARG A 9 27.41 7.05 -3.31
C ARG A 9 28.02 7.57 -2.01
N GLY A 10 29.22 7.13 -1.64
CA GLY A 10 29.94 7.64 -0.46
C GLY A 10 30.25 9.14 -0.56
N LYS A 11 30.66 9.59 -1.76
CA LYS A 11 30.91 11.01 -2.07
C LYS A 11 29.63 11.85 -2.08
N LEU A 12 28.50 11.28 -2.51
CA LEU A 12 27.20 11.93 -2.36
C LEU A 12 26.83 12.05 -0.89
N LEU A 13 26.86 10.95 -0.13
CA LEU A 13 26.51 10.94 1.29
C LEU A 13 27.38 11.88 2.14
N SER A 14 28.65 12.13 1.77
CA SER A 14 29.49 13.10 2.49
C SER A 14 29.05 14.55 2.35
N GLN A 15 28.15 14.85 1.41
CA GLN A 15 27.54 16.18 1.26
C GLN A 15 26.26 16.33 2.10
N TYR A 16 25.79 15.24 2.71
CA TYR A 16 24.60 15.23 3.57
C TYR A 16 24.95 15.16 5.05
N VAL A 17 24.15 15.82 5.88
CA VAL A 17 24.06 15.49 7.30
C VAL A 17 23.19 14.23 7.44
N CYS A 18 23.84 13.08 7.61
CA CYS A 18 23.14 11.80 7.70
C CYS A 18 22.66 11.52 9.14
N ALA A 19 21.35 11.44 9.34
CA ALA A 19 20.73 11.04 10.61
C ALA A 19 19.97 9.71 10.46
N ARG A 20 19.97 8.89 11.52
CA ARG A 20 19.19 7.65 11.59
C ARG A 20 18.23 7.72 12.77
N VAL A 21 16.94 7.60 12.47
CA VAL A 21 15.90 7.42 13.47
C VAL A 21 15.75 5.93 13.76
N THR A 22 16.04 5.52 14.99
CA THR A 22 15.88 4.13 15.46
C THR A 22 14.69 3.97 16.42
N ARG A 23 14.13 5.08 16.90
CA ARG A 23 12.98 5.14 17.81
C ARG A 23 12.04 6.24 17.36
N MET A 24 10.75 5.93 17.29
CA MET A 24 9.74 6.87 16.80
C MET A 24 9.15 7.76 17.92
N ASP A 25 9.46 7.49 19.18
CA ASP A 25 8.81 8.05 20.39
C ASP A 25 8.49 9.55 20.33
N ASN A 26 9.39 10.38 19.77
CA ASN A 26 9.27 11.84 19.67
C ASN A 26 9.41 12.36 18.23
N VAL A 27 9.24 11.49 17.23
CA VAL A 27 9.30 11.89 15.83
C VAL A 27 7.96 12.51 15.44
N ASP A 28 7.98 13.63 14.73
CA ASP A 28 6.79 14.22 14.11
C ASP A 28 6.31 13.33 12.96
N VAL A 29 5.37 12.43 13.24
CA VAL A 29 4.78 11.53 12.26
C VAL A 29 3.82 12.25 11.31
N GLY A 30 3.43 13.49 11.63
CA GLY A 30 2.68 14.36 10.71
C GLY A 30 3.56 14.89 9.58
N LEU A 31 4.80 15.27 9.87
CA LEU A 31 5.78 15.68 8.87
C LEU A 31 6.22 14.51 7.98
N PHE A 32 6.63 13.39 8.60
CA PHE A 32 7.15 12.21 7.90
C PHE A 32 6.05 11.24 7.44
N ASP A 33 4.89 11.76 7.00
CA ASP A 33 3.78 10.96 6.52
C ASP A 33 4.22 10.05 5.35
N ARG A 34 3.87 8.77 5.50
CA ARG A 34 4.20 7.65 4.62
C ARG A 34 3.34 6.44 4.97
N ASP A 35 3.60 5.31 4.33
CA ASP A 35 3.09 4.04 4.80
C ASP A 35 3.93 3.49 5.96
N TRP A 36 3.34 3.44 7.15
CA TRP A 36 4.03 2.98 8.36
C TRP A 36 4.29 1.46 8.39
N ASN A 37 3.76 0.71 7.42
CA ASN A 37 4.05 -0.72 7.27
C ASN A 37 5.25 -1.00 6.34
N ASN A 38 5.85 0.03 5.75
CA ASN A 38 7.07 -0.13 4.96
C ASN A 38 8.30 -0.23 5.88
N THR A 39 9.24 -1.09 5.49
CA THR A 39 10.40 -1.46 6.30
C THR A 39 11.35 -0.28 6.52
N ILE A 40 11.58 0.53 5.49
CA ILE A 40 12.51 1.66 5.56
C ILE A 40 12.13 2.75 4.57
N TYR A 41 12.38 3.99 4.98
CA TYR A 41 12.36 5.17 4.13
C TYR A 41 13.56 6.05 4.43
N PHE A 42 14.05 6.72 3.41
CA PHE A 42 15.03 7.80 3.49
C PHE A 42 14.33 9.08 3.07
N PHE A 43 14.59 10.16 3.79
CA PHE A 43 14.06 11.47 3.48
C PHE A 43 15.24 12.39 3.19
N MET A 44 15.20 13.06 2.05
CA MET A 44 16.13 14.13 1.73
C MET A 44 15.36 15.42 1.95
N LEU A 45 15.84 16.26 2.85
CA LEU A 45 15.17 17.46 3.33
C LEU A 45 16.19 18.54 3.71
N ASN A 46 15.72 19.78 3.81
CA ASN A 46 16.52 20.93 4.23
C ASN A 46 16.25 21.36 5.68
N GLU A 47 16.92 22.43 6.12
CA GLU A 47 16.82 23.04 7.44
C GLU A 47 15.43 23.64 7.75
N ASP A 48 14.65 23.94 6.72
CA ASP A 48 13.27 24.41 6.82
C ASP A 48 12.25 23.27 6.96
N GLU A 49 12.74 22.03 7.07
CA GLU A 49 11.95 20.80 7.12
C GLU A 49 11.12 20.55 5.84
N ALA A 50 11.52 21.16 4.73
CA ALA A 50 10.97 20.85 3.42
C ALA A 50 11.53 19.51 2.93
N ILE A 51 10.67 18.50 2.86
CA ILE A 51 11.02 17.19 2.29
C ILE A 51 11.10 17.33 0.77
N TYR A 52 12.31 17.25 0.22
CA TYR A 52 12.56 17.24 -1.22
C TYR A 52 12.08 15.95 -1.87
N LEU A 53 12.42 14.81 -1.27
CA LEU A 53 12.01 13.50 -1.77
C LEU A 53 12.02 12.42 -0.68
N ARG A 54 11.24 11.36 -0.93
CA ARG A 54 11.04 10.18 -0.09
C ARG A 54 11.54 8.95 -0.82
N TYR A 55 12.70 8.43 -0.47
CA TYR A 55 13.23 7.22 -1.09
C TYR A 55 12.89 5.95 -0.29
N GLY A 56 12.54 4.87 -0.99
CA GLY A 56 12.17 3.58 -0.42
C GLY A 56 10.78 3.14 -0.87
N GLY A 57 10.20 2.18 -0.16
CA GLY A 57 8.92 1.56 -0.51
C GLY A 57 9.06 0.07 -0.80
N ARG A 58 7.92 -0.60 -0.91
CA ARG A 58 7.82 -2.04 -1.19
C ARG A 58 6.54 -2.37 -1.96
N ASP A 59 6.44 -3.60 -2.41
CA ASP A 59 5.19 -4.26 -2.81
C ASP A 59 4.99 -5.56 -2.01
N SER A 60 4.02 -6.38 -2.39
CA SER A 60 3.74 -7.66 -1.73
C SER A 60 4.84 -8.70 -1.93
N ALA A 61 5.62 -8.60 -3.01
CA ALA A 61 6.63 -9.60 -3.36
C ALA A 61 7.80 -9.62 -2.37
N SER A 62 8.29 -8.44 -1.96
CA SER A 62 9.39 -8.35 -1.00
C SER A 62 9.41 -7.01 -0.24
N PRO A 63 9.87 -6.97 1.02
CA PRO A 63 10.11 -5.70 1.72
C PRO A 63 11.19 -4.81 1.09
N ASP A 64 11.99 -5.33 0.16
CA ASP A 64 13.09 -4.61 -0.52
C ASP A 64 12.85 -4.36 -2.01
N SER A 65 11.64 -4.60 -2.54
CA SER A 65 11.33 -4.53 -3.98
C SER A 65 11.76 -3.21 -4.66
N TYR A 66 11.79 -2.10 -3.91
CA TYR A 66 12.19 -0.78 -4.41
C TYR A 66 13.35 -0.17 -3.61
N LEU A 67 14.18 -1.03 -2.99
CA LEU A 67 15.40 -0.64 -2.28
C LEU A 67 16.62 -1.11 -3.08
N ASP A 68 17.08 -0.26 -3.99
CA ASP A 68 18.29 -0.50 -4.76
C ASP A 68 19.37 0.56 -4.50
N LEU A 69 20.63 0.16 -4.57
CA LEU A 69 21.75 1.05 -4.29
C LEU A 69 22.03 2.06 -5.42
N GLY A 70 21.68 1.71 -6.66
CA GLY A 70 21.77 2.58 -7.83
C GLY A 70 20.68 3.65 -7.84
N SER A 71 19.42 3.28 -7.59
CA SER A 71 18.37 4.30 -7.50
C SER A 71 18.43 5.15 -6.23
N LEU A 72 19.05 4.66 -5.15
CA LEU A 72 19.41 5.52 -4.01
C LEU A 72 20.47 6.55 -4.41
N GLU A 73 21.45 6.18 -5.23
CA GLU A 73 22.46 7.12 -5.74
C GLU A 73 21.82 8.23 -6.58
N LEU A 74 20.89 7.87 -7.47
CA LEU A 74 20.09 8.84 -8.23
C LEU A 74 19.27 9.76 -7.33
N ALA A 75 18.63 9.23 -6.30
CA ALA A 75 17.86 10.01 -5.33
C ALA A 75 18.73 10.99 -4.54
N LEU A 76 19.94 10.58 -4.13
CA LEU A 76 20.90 11.46 -3.47
C LEU A 76 21.40 12.56 -4.39
N GLN A 77 21.66 12.27 -5.67
CA GLN A 77 22.03 13.31 -6.61
C GLN A 77 20.88 14.32 -6.79
N GLN A 78 19.66 13.84 -7.01
CA GLN A 78 18.49 14.69 -7.18
C GLN A 78 18.21 15.55 -5.95
N GLY A 79 18.41 15.01 -4.74
CA GLY A 79 18.23 15.77 -3.50
C GLY A 79 19.19 16.96 -3.39
N LEU A 80 20.44 16.82 -3.83
CA LEU A 80 21.42 17.92 -3.85
C LEU A 80 21.08 18.97 -4.92
N GLU A 81 20.55 18.54 -6.07
CA GLU A 81 20.08 19.44 -7.13
C GLU A 81 18.88 20.28 -6.67
N LEU A 82 17.91 19.65 -5.98
CA LEU A 82 16.76 20.33 -5.39
C LEU A 82 17.16 21.30 -4.28
N ASP A 83 18.12 20.92 -3.42
CA ASP A 83 18.68 21.80 -2.39
C ASP A 83 19.36 23.04 -2.99
N ARG A 84 20.15 22.87 -4.06
CA ARG A 84 20.76 24.00 -4.78
C ARG A 84 19.69 24.93 -5.34
N SER A 85 18.70 24.37 -6.05
CA SER A 85 17.59 25.16 -6.61
C SER A 85 16.81 25.91 -5.54
N TYR A 86 16.58 25.29 -4.38
CA TYR A 86 15.91 25.93 -3.24
C TYR A 86 16.70 27.14 -2.72
N ARG A 87 18.01 26.99 -2.51
CA ARG A 87 18.88 28.08 -2.05
C ARG A 87 18.98 29.24 -3.05
N GLU A 88 18.81 28.96 -4.33
CA GLU A 88 18.76 29.94 -5.41
C GLU A 88 17.37 30.58 -5.57
N GLY A 89 16.39 30.22 -4.73
CA GLY A 89 15.03 30.77 -4.77
C GLY A 89 14.12 30.11 -5.82
N GLY A 90 14.54 28.99 -6.40
CA GLY A 90 13.77 28.22 -7.39
C GLY A 90 12.59 27.44 -6.83
N SER A 91 12.43 27.39 -5.50
CA SER A 91 11.29 26.78 -4.83
C SER A 91 10.92 27.55 -3.56
N LYS A 92 9.63 27.60 -3.25
CA LYS A 92 9.14 28.24 -2.02
C LYS A 92 9.20 27.25 -0.85
N LYS A 93 9.39 27.79 0.35
CA LYS A 93 9.24 27.02 1.60
C LYS A 93 7.85 26.38 1.64
N ALA A 94 7.82 25.06 1.80
CA ALA A 94 6.58 24.32 1.93
C ALA A 94 5.90 24.65 3.26
N GLU A 95 4.56 24.70 3.26
CA GLU A 95 3.81 24.77 4.50
C GLU A 95 4.01 23.48 5.29
N ARG A 96 4.38 23.62 6.56
CA ARG A 96 4.56 22.47 7.44
C ARG A 96 3.21 21.83 7.74
N PRO A 97 3.04 20.51 7.57
CA PRO A 97 1.84 19.81 8.04
C PRO A 97 1.61 20.02 9.53
N LYS A 98 0.35 19.85 9.97
CA LYS A 98 0.02 19.82 11.40
C LYS A 98 0.84 18.71 12.06
N PRO A 99 1.64 19.03 13.10
CA PRO A 99 2.45 18.02 13.76
C PRO A 99 1.56 16.98 14.44
N LEU A 100 2.07 15.75 14.48
CA LEU A 100 1.49 14.67 15.25
C LEU A 100 2.64 13.83 15.82
N PHE A 101 2.65 13.66 17.13
CA PHE A 101 3.66 12.86 17.82
C PHE A 101 3.04 11.56 18.35
N PRO A 102 3.80 10.46 18.44
CA PRO A 102 3.33 9.20 19.04
C PRO A 102 2.74 9.33 20.44
N ARG A 103 3.20 10.31 21.23
CA ARG A 103 2.69 10.62 22.58
C ARG A 103 1.27 11.21 22.57
N GLU A 104 0.79 11.64 21.42
CA GLU A 104 -0.56 12.17 21.23
C GLU A 104 -1.54 11.12 20.71
N ILE A 105 -1.09 9.87 20.51
CA ILE A 105 -1.94 8.74 20.07
C ILE A 105 -2.30 7.89 21.31
N PRO A 106 -3.52 7.98 21.86
CA PRO A 106 -3.84 7.42 23.17
C PRO A 106 -3.52 5.92 23.34
N LEU A 107 -3.97 5.08 22.41
CA LEU A 107 -3.65 3.64 22.42
C LEU A 107 -2.16 3.33 22.32
N LEU A 108 -1.39 4.14 21.59
CA LEU A 108 0.06 3.95 21.50
C LEU A 108 0.73 4.34 22.84
N VAL A 109 0.20 5.35 23.53
CA VAL A 109 0.61 5.67 24.90
C VAL A 109 0.29 4.52 25.85
N GLU A 110 -0.97 4.08 25.90
CA GLU A 110 -1.46 3.05 26.81
C GLU A 110 -0.75 1.70 26.61
N ARG A 111 -0.56 1.29 25.35
CA ARG A 111 -0.11 -0.07 25.01
C ARG A 111 1.39 -0.19 24.80
N THR A 112 2.10 0.92 24.63
CA THR A 112 3.54 0.92 24.33
C THR A 112 4.31 1.80 25.30
N LEU A 113 4.09 3.12 25.28
CA LEU A 113 4.91 4.06 26.05
C LEU A 113 4.74 3.90 27.57
N ALA A 114 3.52 3.71 28.06
CA ALA A 114 3.21 3.48 29.47
C ALA A 114 3.78 2.16 30.01
N ARG A 115 4.14 1.24 29.11
CA ARG A 115 4.81 -0.03 29.43
C ARG A 115 6.33 0.03 29.23
N HIS A 116 6.87 1.24 29.05
CA HIS A 116 8.30 1.49 28.81
C HIS A 116 8.86 0.80 27.55
N ALA A 117 8.00 0.48 26.58
CA ALA A 117 8.41 -0.08 25.30
C ALA A 117 8.69 1.02 24.25
N CYS A 118 9.53 0.70 23.26
CA CYS A 118 9.81 1.60 22.14
C CYS A 118 8.64 1.63 21.15
N VAL A 119 8.42 2.77 20.49
CA VAL A 119 7.42 2.86 19.41
C VAL A 119 8.00 2.30 18.12
N GLU A 120 7.51 1.13 17.70
CA GLU A 120 7.72 0.56 16.37
C GLU A 120 6.81 1.24 15.33
N CYS A 121 7.29 1.40 14.09
CA CYS A 121 6.58 2.18 13.07
C CYS A 121 5.18 1.65 12.76
N HIS A 122 5.00 0.33 12.59
CA HIS A 122 3.70 -0.24 12.25
C HIS A 122 2.65 -0.07 13.36
N LEU A 123 3.06 0.12 14.63
CA LEU A 123 2.14 0.37 15.74
C LEU A 123 1.42 1.71 15.58
N ILE A 124 2.06 2.69 14.92
CA ILE A 124 1.46 4.01 14.69
C ILE A 124 0.19 3.85 13.84
N ALA A 125 0.29 3.22 12.67
CA ALA A 125 -0.85 3.02 11.79
C ALA A 125 -1.90 2.09 12.41
N ASP A 126 -1.48 1.02 13.10
CA ASP A 126 -2.42 0.07 13.69
C ASP A 126 -3.27 0.72 14.79
N TYR A 127 -2.65 1.42 15.74
CA TYR A 127 -3.40 2.09 16.80
C TYR A 127 -4.22 3.29 16.31
N GLN A 128 -3.78 4.00 15.27
CA GLN A 128 -4.63 4.99 14.60
C GLN A 128 -5.87 4.35 13.98
N ASN A 129 -5.73 3.20 13.33
CA ASN A 129 -6.86 2.50 12.74
C ASN A 129 -7.82 1.93 13.78
N ILE A 130 -7.32 1.45 14.93
CA ILE A 130 -8.18 1.03 16.05
C ILE A 130 -8.98 2.21 16.62
N HIS A 131 -8.39 3.40 16.75
CA HIS A 131 -9.18 4.59 17.13
C HIS A 131 -10.24 4.91 16.08
N ARG A 132 -9.87 4.95 14.80
CA ARG A 132 -10.82 5.19 13.71
C ARG A 132 -11.98 4.20 13.73
N GLU A 133 -11.71 2.93 14.02
CA GLU A 133 -12.74 1.90 14.15
C GLU A 133 -13.68 2.18 15.33
N ARG A 134 -13.13 2.50 16.52
CA ARG A 134 -13.91 2.85 17.72
C ARG A 134 -14.76 4.10 17.52
N ASP A 135 -14.25 5.07 16.79
CA ASP A 135 -14.91 6.34 16.53
C ASP A 135 -15.87 6.28 15.33
N GLY A 136 -15.97 5.12 14.66
CA GLY A 136 -16.81 4.96 13.46
C GLY A 136 -16.31 5.72 12.23
N THR A 137 -15.05 6.13 12.20
CA THR A 137 -14.42 6.92 11.12
C THR A 137 -13.47 6.11 10.23
N LEU A 138 -13.37 4.79 10.46
CA LEU A 138 -12.52 3.90 9.66
C LEU A 138 -13.07 3.73 8.23
N ASP A 139 -12.57 4.53 7.30
CA ASP A 139 -12.63 4.22 5.88
C ASP A 139 -11.60 3.11 5.54
N LYS A 140 -12.07 1.88 5.35
CA LYS A 140 -11.16 0.76 5.08
C LYS A 140 -10.47 0.82 3.73
N LEU A 141 -11.11 1.44 2.74
CA LEU A 141 -10.55 1.59 1.40
C LEU A 141 -9.33 2.51 1.42
N LYS A 142 -9.40 3.57 2.22
CA LYS A 142 -8.31 4.52 2.40
C LYS A 142 -7.29 4.08 3.43
N HIS A 143 -7.74 3.56 4.58
CA HIS A 143 -6.89 3.35 5.75
C HIS A 143 -6.22 1.97 5.80
N LEU A 144 -6.79 0.95 5.16
CA LEU A 144 -6.14 -0.38 5.06
C LEU A 144 -5.34 -0.52 3.77
N TYR A 145 -5.92 -0.10 2.64
CA TYR A 145 -5.26 -0.13 1.33
C TYR A 145 -4.48 1.16 1.07
N ARG A 146 -3.53 1.44 1.97
CA ARG A 146 -2.50 2.45 1.76
C ARG A 146 -1.50 1.96 0.72
N SER A 147 -0.90 2.88 -0.02
CA SER A 147 0.12 2.60 -1.04
C SER A 147 -0.31 1.52 -2.04
N PRO A 148 -1.32 1.80 -2.88
CA PRO A 148 -1.73 0.86 -3.93
C PRO A 148 -0.56 0.43 -4.82
N ASP A 149 -0.60 -0.80 -5.31
CA ASP A 149 0.48 -1.32 -6.15
C ASP A 149 0.38 -0.72 -7.56
N ILE A 150 1.46 -0.08 -8.05
CA ILE A 150 1.49 0.48 -9.41
C ILE A 150 1.38 -0.58 -10.50
N LYS A 151 1.62 -1.86 -10.16
CA LYS A 151 1.41 -2.99 -11.07
C LYS A 151 -0.07 -3.19 -11.39
N THR A 152 -1.01 -2.71 -10.57
CA THR A 152 -2.44 -2.72 -10.93
C THR A 152 -2.74 -1.84 -12.14
N LEU A 153 -1.89 -0.83 -12.41
CA LEU A 153 -1.96 -0.01 -13.61
C LEU A 153 -1.22 -0.62 -14.80
N GLY A 154 -0.39 -1.64 -14.56
CA GLY A 154 0.52 -2.24 -15.53
C GLY A 154 1.90 -1.59 -15.61
N ILE A 155 2.33 -0.86 -14.57
CA ILE A 155 3.67 -0.24 -14.53
C ILE A 155 4.68 -1.20 -13.90
N TYR A 156 5.78 -1.47 -14.61
CA TYR A 156 6.92 -2.22 -14.09
C TYR A 156 8.20 -1.39 -14.27
N LEU A 157 8.87 -1.06 -13.17
CA LEU A 157 10.05 -0.20 -13.17
C LEU A 157 11.35 -0.97 -13.41
N ASP A 158 12.33 -0.30 -14.04
CA ASP A 158 13.74 -0.67 -14.01
C ASP A 158 14.33 -0.09 -12.72
N VAL A 159 14.17 -0.83 -11.61
CA VAL A 159 14.40 -0.33 -10.23
C VAL A 159 15.78 0.32 -10.04
N PRO A 160 16.91 -0.20 -10.57
CA PRO A 160 18.20 0.48 -10.47
C PRO A 160 18.26 1.85 -11.17
N LYS A 161 17.39 2.10 -12.15
CA LYS A 161 17.27 3.38 -12.87
C LYS A 161 16.16 4.28 -12.30
N GLY A 162 15.62 3.95 -11.14
CA GLY A 162 14.58 4.74 -10.46
C GLY A 162 13.22 4.61 -11.15
N LEU A 163 12.65 5.73 -11.58
CA LEU A 163 11.32 5.80 -12.18
C LEU A 163 11.27 5.53 -13.70
N VAL A 164 12.31 4.88 -14.24
CA VAL A 164 12.30 4.44 -15.64
C VAL A 164 11.43 3.19 -15.77
N VAL A 165 10.52 3.20 -16.73
CA VAL A 165 9.61 2.10 -17.02
C VAL A 165 10.38 1.02 -17.77
N LYS A 166 10.48 -0.17 -17.19
CA LYS A 166 11.01 -1.37 -17.84
C LYS A 166 9.98 -1.99 -18.78
N ASP A 167 8.73 -2.06 -18.32
CA ASP A 167 7.62 -2.64 -19.07
C ASP A 167 6.32 -1.92 -18.73
N ALA A 168 5.45 -1.76 -19.73
CA ALA A 168 4.16 -1.08 -19.64
C ALA A 168 3.09 -2.02 -20.19
N ARG A 169 2.08 -2.30 -19.37
CA ARG A 169 0.98 -3.21 -19.69
C ARG A 169 -0.37 -2.55 -19.45
N ASP A 170 -1.43 -3.19 -19.92
CA ASP A 170 -2.81 -2.89 -19.56
C ASP A 170 -3.16 -1.40 -19.64
N ALA A 171 -3.58 -0.79 -18.54
CA ALA A 171 -4.10 0.57 -18.48
C ALA A 171 -3.07 1.62 -18.91
N VAL A 172 -1.81 1.50 -18.48
CA VAL A 172 -0.78 2.46 -18.89
C VAL A 172 -0.32 2.27 -20.33
N ALA A 173 -0.27 1.02 -20.82
CA ALA A 173 0.03 0.76 -22.22
C ALA A 173 -1.05 1.34 -23.14
N ALA A 174 -2.33 1.15 -22.78
CA ALA A 174 -3.46 1.75 -23.50
C ALA A 174 -3.43 3.29 -23.48
N ALA A 175 -2.89 3.89 -22.42
CA ALA A 175 -2.67 5.34 -22.32
C ALA A 175 -1.43 5.83 -23.09
N GLY A 176 -0.66 4.93 -23.70
CA GLY A 176 0.50 5.27 -24.53
C GLY A 176 1.85 5.28 -23.81
N MET A 177 1.93 4.77 -22.58
CA MET A 177 3.21 4.55 -21.88
C MET A 177 4.04 3.50 -22.61
N LYS A 178 5.36 3.70 -22.67
CA LYS A 178 6.31 2.80 -23.34
C LYS A 178 7.47 2.44 -22.43
N PRO A 179 8.09 1.26 -22.62
CA PRO A 179 9.40 0.99 -22.04
C PRO A 179 10.39 2.10 -22.36
N GLY A 180 11.18 2.51 -21.37
CA GLY A 180 12.13 3.62 -21.46
C GLY A 180 11.58 4.98 -21.04
N ASP A 181 10.27 5.16 -20.95
CA ASP A 181 9.67 6.37 -20.38
C ASP A 181 10.13 6.53 -18.92
N ARG A 182 10.44 7.76 -18.49
CA ARG A 182 10.69 8.08 -17.07
C ARG A 182 9.48 8.80 -16.50
N ILE A 183 8.89 8.29 -15.43
CA ILE A 183 7.80 9.00 -14.74
C ILE A 183 8.39 10.22 -14.02
N THR A 184 7.84 11.40 -14.28
CA THR A 184 8.32 12.68 -13.72
C THR A 184 7.28 13.40 -12.88
N ALA A 185 5.98 13.14 -13.09
CA ALA A 185 4.92 13.69 -12.24
C ALA A 185 3.70 12.77 -12.16
N LEU A 186 2.96 12.88 -11.06
CA LEU A 186 1.64 12.28 -10.86
C LEU A 186 0.67 13.36 -10.41
N ALA A 187 -0.47 13.48 -11.11
CA ALA A 187 -1.46 14.54 -10.90
C ALA A 187 -0.87 15.97 -10.93
N GLY A 188 0.19 16.18 -11.72
CA GLY A 188 0.90 17.46 -11.85
C GLY A 188 1.90 17.74 -10.72
N LEU A 189 2.06 16.84 -9.75
CA LEU A 189 3.07 16.94 -8.69
C LEU A 189 4.33 16.19 -9.11
N PRO A 190 5.52 16.83 -9.08
CA PRO A 190 6.78 16.18 -9.39
C PRO A 190 7.04 14.95 -8.51
N VAL A 191 7.58 13.90 -9.12
CA VAL A 191 8.03 12.69 -8.42
C VAL A 191 9.42 12.33 -8.91
N TRP A 192 10.31 11.96 -7.99
CA TRP A 192 11.71 11.67 -8.30
C TRP A 192 12.09 10.23 -8.03
N THR A 193 11.40 9.61 -7.08
CA THR A 193 11.67 8.26 -6.60
C THR A 193 10.39 7.45 -6.53
N PHE A 194 10.51 6.12 -6.40
CA PHE A 194 9.35 5.27 -6.16
C PHE A 194 8.59 5.67 -4.90
N GLY A 195 9.28 6.08 -3.83
CA GLY A 195 8.61 6.48 -2.60
C GLY A 195 7.80 7.78 -2.75
N ASP A 196 8.23 8.73 -3.59
CA ASP A 196 7.42 9.90 -3.96
C ASP A 196 6.21 9.49 -4.79
N LEU A 197 6.42 8.64 -5.81
CA LEU A 197 5.35 8.13 -6.66
C LEU A 197 4.29 7.40 -5.83
N GLN A 198 4.71 6.49 -4.96
CA GLN A 198 3.84 5.75 -4.05
C GLN A 198 3.09 6.69 -3.09
N TYR A 199 3.78 7.69 -2.53
CA TYR A 199 3.17 8.68 -1.64
C TYR A 199 2.09 9.52 -2.34
N GLN A 200 2.32 9.97 -3.57
CA GLN A 200 1.31 10.72 -4.33
C GLN A 200 0.19 9.83 -4.85
N TYR A 201 0.51 8.62 -5.32
CA TYR A 201 -0.47 7.65 -5.77
C TYR A 201 -1.43 7.25 -4.65
N ASP A 202 -0.93 7.10 -3.42
CA ASP A 202 -1.75 6.83 -2.25
C ASP A 202 -2.81 7.90 -1.97
N LYS A 203 -2.57 9.16 -2.37
CA LYS A 203 -3.51 10.27 -2.15
C LYS A 203 -4.62 10.36 -3.19
N VAL A 204 -4.52 9.61 -4.30
CA VAL A 204 -5.54 9.61 -5.35
C VAL A 204 -6.86 9.11 -4.74
N ASP A 205 -7.93 9.87 -4.97
CA ASP A 205 -9.27 9.51 -4.52
C ASP A 205 -9.61 8.10 -5.01
N ARG A 206 -10.00 7.21 -4.10
CA ARG A 206 -10.30 5.81 -4.41
C ARG A 206 -11.46 5.62 -5.39
N ARG A 207 -12.24 6.68 -5.65
CA ARG A 207 -13.31 6.74 -6.67
C ARG A 207 -12.86 7.38 -7.99
N ALA A 208 -11.60 7.79 -8.11
CA ALA A 208 -11.09 8.34 -9.36
C ALA A 208 -11.17 7.30 -10.49
N GLU A 209 -11.64 7.76 -11.65
CA GLU A 209 -11.72 6.97 -12.88
C GLU A 209 -10.51 7.16 -13.79
N ARG A 210 -9.73 8.24 -13.56
CA ARG A 210 -8.56 8.58 -14.36
C ARG A 210 -7.44 9.13 -13.50
N LEU A 211 -6.21 8.85 -13.93
CA LEU A 211 -4.97 9.36 -13.35
C LEU A 211 -4.14 10.05 -14.43
N ARG A 212 -3.61 11.24 -14.12
CA ARG A 212 -2.64 11.91 -14.98
C ARG A 212 -1.23 11.55 -14.55
N LEU A 213 -0.45 10.98 -15.48
CA LEU A 213 0.98 10.73 -15.33
C LEU A 213 1.74 11.57 -16.34
N THR A 214 2.79 12.26 -15.91
CA THR A 214 3.73 12.89 -16.84
C THR A 214 4.96 12.01 -16.95
N VAL A 215 5.39 11.78 -18.19
CA VAL A 215 6.60 11.03 -18.51
C VAL A 215 7.55 11.88 -19.35
N ASP A 216 8.84 11.70 -19.12
CA ASP A 216 9.89 12.11 -20.05
C ASP A 216 10.21 10.94 -20.99
N ARG A 217 10.08 11.19 -22.29
CA ARG A 217 10.42 10.27 -23.37
C ARG A 217 11.52 10.90 -24.22
N SER A 218 12.75 10.45 -24.00
CA SER A 218 13.92 10.92 -24.77
C SER A 218 14.13 12.44 -24.74
N GLY A 219 13.79 13.10 -23.61
CA GLY A 219 13.90 14.54 -23.42
C GLY A 219 12.59 15.30 -23.69
N GLU A 220 11.56 14.64 -24.21
CA GLU A 220 10.25 15.24 -24.46
C GLU A 220 9.25 14.88 -23.37
N SER A 221 8.65 15.90 -22.75
CA SER A 221 7.60 15.72 -21.76
C SER A 221 6.27 15.36 -22.45
N SER A 222 5.63 14.29 -21.97
CA SER A 222 4.32 13.82 -22.42
C SER A 222 3.40 13.56 -21.23
N GLU A 223 2.16 14.07 -21.28
CA GLU A 223 1.13 13.74 -20.30
C GLU A 223 0.27 12.57 -20.80
N LEU A 224 0.12 11.55 -19.95
CA LEU A 224 -0.68 10.37 -20.19
C LEU A 224 -1.91 10.40 -19.28
N SER A 225 -3.09 10.28 -19.89
CA SER A 225 -4.34 10.13 -19.16
C SER A 225 -4.69 8.65 -19.03
N VAL A 226 -4.37 8.05 -17.89
CA VAL A 226 -4.57 6.63 -17.62
C VAL A 226 -5.98 6.41 -17.11
N ALA A 227 -6.77 5.56 -17.78
CA ALA A 227 -8.04 5.08 -17.23
C ALA A 227 -7.74 4.11 -16.09
N LEU A 228 -8.23 4.41 -14.89
CA LEU A 228 -7.96 3.60 -13.72
C LEU A 228 -8.79 2.31 -13.77
N PRO A 229 -8.17 1.13 -13.73
CA PRO A 229 -8.91 -0.12 -13.73
C PRO A 229 -9.72 -0.29 -12.45
N GLU A 230 -10.74 -1.15 -12.49
CA GLU A 230 -11.45 -1.54 -11.27
C GLU A 230 -10.45 -2.03 -10.22
N ARG A 231 -10.64 -1.59 -8.97
CA ARG A 231 -9.77 -1.97 -7.84
C ARG A 231 -8.29 -1.62 -8.08
N TRP A 232 -7.97 -0.57 -8.87
CA TRP A 232 -6.60 -0.05 -9.01
C TRP A 232 -5.92 0.22 -7.65
N TRP A 233 -6.72 0.57 -6.64
CA TRP A 233 -6.27 0.84 -5.28
C TRP A 233 -5.83 -0.41 -4.50
N TRP A 234 -6.08 -1.60 -5.05
CA TRP A 234 -5.81 -2.86 -4.36
C TRP A 234 -4.31 -3.07 -4.16
N THR A 235 -3.98 -3.62 -3.01
CA THR A 235 -2.65 -4.11 -2.66
C THR A 235 -2.83 -5.25 -1.66
N ASP A 236 -1.92 -6.22 -1.67
CA ASP A 236 -1.95 -7.30 -0.70
C ASP A 236 -1.65 -6.75 0.71
N LEU A 237 -2.52 -7.07 1.67
CA LEU A 237 -2.43 -6.61 3.05
C LEU A 237 -1.75 -7.60 3.98
N THR A 238 -1.38 -8.79 3.50
CA THR A 238 -0.90 -9.91 4.32
C THR A 238 0.33 -9.53 5.17
N PHE A 239 1.22 -8.69 4.65
CA PHE A 239 2.39 -8.22 5.38
C PHE A 239 2.10 -7.16 6.46
N ARG A 240 0.93 -6.51 6.42
CA ARG A 240 0.60 -5.36 7.30
C ARG A 240 0.14 -5.79 8.67
N GLN A 241 -0.46 -6.97 8.77
CA GLN A 241 -0.84 -7.56 10.05
C GLN A 241 -1.74 -6.61 10.89
N SER A 242 -2.68 -5.88 10.28
CA SER A 242 -3.50 -4.91 11.03
C SER A 242 -4.56 -5.58 11.92
N THR A 243 -4.73 -5.06 13.13
CA THR A 243 -5.70 -5.50 14.14
C THR A 243 -7.15 -5.33 13.66
N VAL A 244 -7.45 -4.28 12.89
CA VAL A 244 -8.82 -3.98 12.43
C VAL A 244 -9.23 -4.76 11.17
N GLU A 245 -8.32 -5.54 10.58
CA GLU A 245 -8.63 -6.41 9.44
C GLU A 245 -9.41 -7.64 9.91
N PRO A 246 -10.63 -7.91 9.40
CA PRO A 246 -11.37 -9.12 9.74
C PRO A 246 -10.71 -10.33 9.06
N ARG A 247 -9.96 -11.12 9.84
CA ARG A 247 -9.26 -12.30 9.33
C ARG A 247 -10.24 -13.42 9.04
N VAL A 248 -10.21 -13.93 7.80
CA VAL A 248 -11.06 -15.03 7.35
C VAL A 248 -10.37 -16.40 7.38
N TYR A 249 -9.03 -16.43 7.35
CA TYR A 249 -8.19 -17.64 7.45
C TYR A 249 -8.41 -18.69 6.36
N PHE A 250 -8.75 -18.22 5.16
CA PHE A 250 -8.65 -18.98 3.92
C PHE A 250 -8.19 -18.05 2.80
N GLU A 251 -7.70 -18.62 1.72
CA GLU A 251 -7.39 -17.92 0.47
C GLU A 251 -8.20 -18.51 -0.67
N SER A 252 -8.52 -17.68 -1.66
CA SER A 252 -9.29 -18.09 -2.82
C SER A 252 -8.84 -17.38 -4.08
N ARG A 253 -9.05 -18.07 -5.20
CA ARG A 253 -8.86 -17.54 -6.55
C ARG A 253 -10.22 -17.15 -7.13
N PRO A 254 -10.44 -15.87 -7.49
CA PRO A 254 -11.62 -15.48 -8.24
C PRO A 254 -11.74 -16.28 -9.54
N LEU A 255 -12.93 -16.82 -9.79
CA LEU A 255 -13.20 -17.52 -11.05
C LEU A 255 -13.26 -16.51 -12.20
N VAL A 256 -12.72 -16.89 -13.37
CA VAL A 256 -12.88 -16.07 -14.57
C VAL A 256 -14.30 -16.18 -15.11
N GLU A 257 -14.72 -15.24 -15.94
CA GLU A 257 -16.09 -15.18 -16.48
C GLU A 257 -16.52 -16.49 -17.16
N SER A 258 -15.64 -17.13 -17.94
CA SER A 258 -15.94 -18.39 -18.60
C SER A 258 -16.16 -19.55 -17.62
N GLU A 259 -15.43 -19.59 -16.51
CA GLU A 259 -15.63 -20.56 -15.42
C GLU A 259 -16.94 -20.35 -14.70
N LYS A 260 -17.31 -19.08 -14.44
CA LYS A 260 -18.59 -18.71 -13.82
C LYS A 260 -19.76 -19.13 -14.72
N ARG A 261 -19.72 -18.78 -16.01
CA ARG A 261 -20.76 -19.12 -16.99
C ARG A 261 -20.98 -20.62 -17.12
N ARG A 262 -19.91 -21.44 -17.19
CA ARG A 262 -20.01 -22.90 -17.24
C ARG A 262 -20.72 -23.52 -16.03
N ARG A 263 -20.70 -22.83 -14.90
CA ARG A 263 -21.33 -23.26 -13.63
C ARG A 263 -22.68 -22.57 -13.38
N GLY A 264 -23.21 -21.81 -14.33
CA GLY A 264 -24.45 -21.05 -14.17
C GLY A 264 -24.35 -19.92 -13.13
N LEU A 265 -23.13 -19.43 -12.87
CA LEU A 265 -22.86 -18.37 -11.89
C LEU A 265 -22.80 -17.00 -12.57
N ARG A 266 -23.15 -15.97 -11.79
CA ARG A 266 -23.12 -14.58 -12.23
C ARG A 266 -21.69 -14.14 -12.57
N PRO A 267 -21.42 -13.61 -13.78
CA PRO A 267 -20.10 -13.09 -14.14
C PRO A 267 -19.54 -12.05 -13.16
N ASP A 268 -20.42 -11.17 -12.65
CA ASP A 268 -20.12 -10.07 -11.72
C ASP A 268 -20.11 -10.48 -10.24
N GLY A 269 -20.39 -11.76 -9.91
CA GLY A 269 -20.51 -12.22 -8.53
C GLY A 269 -19.18 -12.62 -7.87
N PHE A 270 -19.21 -12.88 -6.57
CA PHE A 270 -18.06 -13.21 -5.73
C PHE A 270 -17.36 -14.54 -6.02
N ALA A 271 -17.94 -15.38 -6.89
CA ALA A 271 -17.56 -16.78 -7.05
C ALA A 271 -16.03 -16.97 -7.13
N SER A 272 -15.46 -17.49 -6.04
CA SER A 272 -14.02 -17.70 -5.86
C SER A 272 -13.78 -19.09 -5.29
N GLU A 273 -12.83 -19.81 -5.88
CA GLU A 273 -12.46 -21.16 -5.48
C GLU A 273 -11.45 -21.11 -4.35
N VAL A 274 -11.74 -21.77 -3.22
CA VAL A 274 -10.84 -21.86 -2.06
C VAL A 274 -9.61 -22.65 -2.45
N THR A 275 -8.45 -22.00 -2.39
CA THR A 275 -7.14 -22.59 -2.72
C THR A 275 -6.35 -22.99 -1.47
N HIS A 276 -6.63 -22.35 -0.33
CA HIS A 276 -5.96 -22.63 0.93
C HIS A 276 -6.90 -22.41 2.12
N VAL A 277 -6.74 -23.23 3.17
CA VAL A 277 -7.40 -23.05 4.48
C VAL A 277 -6.33 -23.12 5.55
N ASP A 278 -6.18 -22.05 6.30
CA ASP A 278 -5.16 -21.91 7.34
C ASP A 278 -5.43 -22.87 8.52
N GLU A 279 -4.38 -23.38 9.15
CA GLU A 279 -4.50 -24.27 10.31
C GLU A 279 -5.20 -23.58 11.49
N PHE A 280 -5.05 -22.27 11.64
CA PHE A 280 -5.76 -21.48 12.64
C PHE A 280 -7.28 -21.61 12.48
N ALA A 281 -7.79 -21.58 11.25
CA ALA A 281 -9.22 -21.75 10.99
C ALA A 281 -9.73 -23.12 11.50
N LYS A 282 -8.93 -24.17 11.32
CA LYS A 282 -9.24 -25.53 11.78
C LYS A 282 -9.19 -25.65 13.31
N MET A 283 -8.14 -25.11 13.94
CA MET A 283 -7.96 -25.15 15.39
C MET A 283 -9.05 -24.35 16.12
N MET A 284 -9.36 -23.15 15.64
CA MET A 284 -10.33 -22.25 16.25
C MET A 284 -11.76 -22.49 15.75
N LYS A 285 -11.95 -23.43 14.82
CA LYS A 285 -13.24 -23.77 14.19
C LYS A 285 -13.97 -22.52 13.68
N THR A 286 -13.25 -21.65 12.97
CA THR A 286 -13.82 -20.40 12.47
C THR A 286 -14.82 -20.65 11.34
N HIS A 287 -14.61 -21.70 10.54
CA HIS A 287 -15.49 -22.17 9.47
C HIS A 287 -15.13 -23.61 9.07
N GLU A 288 -15.92 -24.21 8.17
CA GLU A 288 -15.71 -25.59 7.68
C GLU A 288 -15.38 -25.66 6.18
N LEU A 289 -14.89 -24.56 5.59
CA LEU A 289 -14.41 -24.54 4.20
C LEU A 289 -13.33 -25.59 3.94
N ARG A 290 -13.30 -26.09 2.71
CA ARG A 290 -12.33 -27.04 2.17
C ARG A 290 -11.72 -26.48 0.89
N VAL A 291 -10.50 -26.88 0.59
CA VAL A 291 -9.90 -26.60 -0.73
C VAL A 291 -10.81 -27.16 -1.82
N GLY A 292 -11.09 -26.35 -2.85
CA GLY A 292 -12.01 -26.66 -3.94
C GLY A 292 -13.47 -26.20 -3.73
N ASP A 293 -13.83 -25.76 -2.52
CA ASP A 293 -15.12 -25.08 -2.31
C ASP A 293 -15.19 -23.79 -3.13
N ILE A 294 -16.38 -23.43 -3.63
CA ILE A 294 -16.59 -22.14 -4.30
C ILE A 294 -17.47 -21.26 -3.43
N VAL A 295 -16.92 -20.17 -2.90
CA VAL A 295 -17.67 -19.20 -2.11
C VAL A 295 -18.38 -18.23 -3.06
N VAL A 296 -19.70 -18.17 -2.99
CA VAL A 296 -20.54 -17.38 -3.92
C VAL A 296 -21.29 -16.24 -3.24
N GLY A 297 -21.40 -16.25 -1.92
CA GLY A 297 -22.10 -15.21 -1.18
C GLY A 297 -21.71 -15.09 0.29
N VAL A 298 -21.99 -13.92 0.87
CA VAL A 298 -21.79 -13.58 2.28
C VAL A 298 -23.03 -12.85 2.79
N ASP A 299 -23.71 -13.39 3.79
CA ASP A 299 -24.96 -12.83 4.36
C ASP A 299 -26.03 -12.52 3.30
N GLY A 300 -26.16 -13.39 2.29
CA GLY A 300 -27.09 -13.22 1.16
C GLY A 300 -26.64 -12.21 0.10
N VAL A 301 -25.45 -11.61 0.24
CA VAL A 301 -24.85 -10.74 -0.77
C VAL A 301 -23.95 -11.57 -1.68
N GLU A 302 -24.23 -11.57 -2.99
CA GLU A 302 -23.44 -12.32 -4.00
C GLU A 302 -22.54 -11.41 -4.85
N ARG A 303 -22.66 -10.08 -4.75
CA ARG A 303 -21.88 -9.09 -5.49
C ARG A 303 -21.76 -7.76 -4.74
N ASP A 304 -20.71 -7.00 -5.01
CA ASP A 304 -20.45 -5.68 -4.43
C ASP A 304 -19.71 -4.80 -5.47
N GLU A 305 -19.89 -3.49 -5.37
CA GLU A 305 -19.30 -2.53 -6.31
C GLU A 305 -17.74 -2.48 -6.23
N LEU A 306 -17.17 -2.79 -5.06
CA LEU A 306 -15.73 -2.76 -4.80
C LEU A 306 -15.12 -4.15 -4.73
N ALA A 307 -15.87 -5.14 -4.22
CA ALA A 307 -15.36 -6.48 -4.01
C ALA A 307 -15.77 -7.46 -5.11
N ASN A 308 -14.78 -8.16 -5.68
CA ASN A 308 -14.99 -9.26 -6.63
C ASN A 308 -14.87 -10.66 -5.99
N SER A 309 -14.62 -10.72 -4.68
CA SER A 309 -14.56 -11.96 -3.90
C SER A 309 -15.25 -11.77 -2.54
N ALA A 310 -15.70 -12.88 -1.96
CA ALA A 310 -16.28 -12.90 -0.62
C ALA A 310 -15.28 -12.43 0.45
N GLU A 311 -14.00 -12.78 0.31
CA GLU A 311 -12.93 -12.34 1.20
C GLU A 311 -12.77 -10.82 1.19
N LEU A 312 -12.69 -10.22 0.00
CA LEU A 312 -12.56 -8.77 -0.13
C LEU A 312 -13.82 -8.07 0.39
N PHE A 313 -14.99 -8.64 0.15
CA PHE A 313 -16.26 -8.12 0.71
C PHE A 313 -16.24 -8.14 2.24
N ILE A 314 -15.85 -9.24 2.86
CA ILE A 314 -15.72 -9.34 4.33
C ILE A 314 -14.71 -8.29 4.84
N LYS A 315 -13.53 -8.20 4.20
CA LYS A 315 -12.50 -7.21 4.56
C LYS A 315 -13.03 -5.78 4.53
N LEU A 316 -13.79 -5.41 3.51
CA LEU A 316 -14.31 -4.05 3.32
C LEU A 316 -15.57 -3.74 4.12
N ARG A 317 -16.46 -4.72 4.35
CA ARG A 317 -17.83 -4.46 4.83
C ARG A 317 -18.11 -5.02 6.24
N LYS A 318 -17.24 -5.86 6.81
CA LYS A 318 -17.47 -6.52 8.12
C LYS A 318 -16.41 -6.14 9.15
N THR A 319 -16.73 -6.18 10.42
CA THR A 319 -15.80 -5.82 11.50
C THR A 319 -14.99 -7.03 11.96
N ALA A 320 -13.75 -6.82 12.39
CA ALA A 320 -12.93 -7.90 12.93
C ALA A 320 -13.55 -8.45 14.23
N GLY A 321 -13.93 -9.73 14.18
CA GLY A 321 -14.66 -10.43 15.25
C GLY A 321 -16.11 -10.78 14.88
N ASP A 322 -16.63 -10.26 13.77
CA ASP A 322 -17.99 -10.56 13.28
C ASP A 322 -18.16 -12.03 12.90
N SER A 323 -19.40 -12.50 13.00
CA SER A 323 -19.83 -13.76 12.39
C SER A 323 -20.68 -13.46 11.16
N VAL A 324 -20.40 -14.16 10.06
CA VAL A 324 -21.13 -14.07 8.80
C VAL A 324 -21.59 -15.46 8.37
N THR A 325 -22.57 -15.53 7.46
CA THR A 325 -22.98 -16.76 6.80
C THR A 325 -22.40 -16.80 5.39
N LEU A 326 -21.58 -17.79 5.08
CA LEU A 326 -21.11 -18.05 3.73
C LEU A 326 -22.13 -18.88 2.96
N GLU A 327 -22.30 -18.55 1.68
CA GLU A 327 -22.93 -19.42 0.70
C GLU A 327 -21.85 -20.08 -0.16
N VAL A 328 -21.83 -21.41 -0.15
CA VAL A 328 -20.72 -22.20 -0.71
C VAL A 328 -21.26 -23.28 -1.64
N LEU A 329 -20.57 -23.50 -2.76
CA LEU A 329 -20.78 -24.67 -3.62
C LEU A 329 -19.73 -25.72 -3.29
N ARG A 330 -20.19 -26.91 -2.94
CA ARG A 330 -19.35 -28.09 -2.67
C ARG A 330 -19.96 -29.28 -3.40
N GLU A 331 -19.16 -29.92 -4.26
CA GLU A 331 -19.59 -31.12 -5.02
C GLU A 331 -20.92 -30.90 -5.80
N GLY A 332 -21.17 -29.68 -6.26
CA GLY A 332 -22.39 -29.30 -6.98
C GLY A 332 -23.59 -28.94 -6.08
N GLY A 333 -23.52 -29.20 -4.77
CA GLY A 333 -24.52 -28.78 -3.80
C GLY A 333 -24.27 -27.37 -3.25
N ARG A 334 -25.35 -26.63 -2.98
CA ARG A 334 -25.31 -25.35 -2.25
C ARG A 334 -25.42 -25.63 -0.75
N ILE A 335 -24.45 -25.13 0.03
CA ILE A 335 -24.45 -25.19 1.48
C ILE A 335 -24.32 -23.79 2.07
N ARG A 336 -24.91 -23.60 3.25
CA ARG A 336 -24.69 -22.42 4.08
C ARG A 336 -23.89 -22.81 5.30
N MET A 337 -22.87 -22.04 5.64
CA MET A 337 -22.06 -22.29 6.83
C MET A 337 -21.69 -20.98 7.51
N PRO A 338 -21.54 -20.98 8.85
CA PRO A 338 -21.01 -19.82 9.54
C PRO A 338 -19.51 -19.65 9.25
N LEU A 339 -19.08 -18.40 9.21
CA LEU A 339 -17.69 -18.00 9.33
C LEU A 339 -17.57 -16.96 10.43
N LYS A 340 -16.69 -17.21 11.40
CA LYS A 340 -16.30 -16.23 12.40
C LYS A 340 -15.00 -15.56 11.98
N THR A 341 -15.07 -14.27 11.67
CA THR A 341 -13.87 -13.47 11.43
C THR A 341 -13.12 -13.28 12.74
N TYR A 342 -11.81 -13.13 12.67
CA TYR A 342 -10.99 -12.95 13.86
C TYR A 342 -10.30 -11.61 13.87
N ARG A 343 -10.22 -11.03 15.07
CA ARG A 343 -9.38 -9.88 15.36
C ARG A 343 -8.02 -10.39 15.79
N MET A 344 -7.01 -10.06 15.00
CA MET A 344 -5.65 -10.34 15.40
C MET A 344 -5.22 -9.38 16.51
N SER A 345 -4.60 -9.90 17.56
CA SER A 345 -3.86 -9.07 18.50
C SER A 345 -2.46 -8.90 17.93
N PHE A 346 -2.09 -7.68 17.54
CA PHE A 346 -0.69 -7.38 17.22
C PHE A 346 0.18 -7.80 18.42
N ARG A 347 1.25 -8.56 18.14
CA ARG A 347 2.25 -9.16 19.08
C ARG A 347 1.96 -8.97 20.57
N LYS A 348 1.55 -10.05 21.24
CA LYS A 348 1.78 -10.24 22.68
C LYS A 348 3.22 -10.69 22.91
#